data_AF-A0A8S3CE83-F1
#
_entry.id   AF-A0A8S3CE83-F1
#
_cell.length_a   1.000
_cell.length_b   1.000
_cell.length_c   1.000
_cell.angle_alpha   90.00
_cell.angle_beta   90.00
_cell.angle_gamma   90.00
#
_symmetry.space_group_name_H-M   'P 1'
#
loop_
_entity.id
_entity.type
_entity.pdbx_description
1 polymer ?
#
loop_
_entity_poly.entity_id
_entity_poly.type
_entity_poly.pdbx_seq_one_letter_code
_entity_poly.pdbx_strand_id
1 'polypeptide(L)'
;MLQNKAEADRALSEAEMRELERQISHDRKLRDFMKLKSQERQEDEELLTYRKRKEVEALEKRRKEKEEHSVEAYESKFKQIQDISREQDLDKLVDKFIEVEDKNFALFNYVNELNNQIEILQEQIDEIKKEIRHFEVQGMDLEDQRKKTLDQLEEKSSHATRLADEHEEKSRTGKKILEQCRGGIDSLFRKIGCDRRQIESLLQSHEGVTEENMLRYLGIIEERTNELLMAQAAIYAKEQNIPLRERAPNLIGDGPSGPAPHVHVHLPNTDDRRDHEDREEKAEELKPLTREELKQRAIDHVKNLEKKALQEQKYPDMSPALSREKSTNGGAKSGSGETGKPPTSRGR
;
A
#
# COMPACT_ATOMS: atom_id res chain seq x y z
N MET A 1 -39.08 -54.70 -37.59
CA MET A 1 -40.23 -54.86 -36.68
C MET A 1 -39.93 -55.88 -35.57
N LEU A 2 -40.15 -57.20 -35.76
CA LEU A 2 -39.98 -58.16 -34.64
C LEU A 2 -38.55 -58.20 -34.07
N GLN A 3 -37.52 -58.16 -34.92
CA GLN A 3 -36.11 -58.14 -34.47
C GLN A 3 -35.81 -56.93 -33.58
N ASN A 4 -36.15 -55.71 -34.03
CA ASN A 4 -35.96 -54.48 -33.25
C ASN A 4 -36.65 -54.54 -31.88
N LYS A 5 -37.83 -55.19 -31.78
CA LYS A 5 -38.48 -55.39 -30.48
C LYS A 5 -37.73 -56.39 -29.62
N ALA A 6 -37.33 -57.54 -30.16
CA ALA A 6 -36.52 -58.51 -29.42
C ALA A 6 -35.15 -57.95 -28.98
N GLU A 7 -34.57 -57.02 -29.73
CA GLU A 7 -33.35 -56.29 -29.36
C GLU A 7 -33.61 -55.27 -28.25
N ALA A 8 -34.72 -54.52 -28.31
CA ALA A 8 -35.12 -53.61 -27.24
C ALA A 8 -35.45 -54.34 -25.92
N ASP A 9 -36.21 -55.44 -26.01
CA ASP A 9 -36.56 -56.28 -24.85
C ASP A 9 -35.29 -56.91 -24.22
N ARG A 10 -34.29 -57.30 -25.04
CA ARG A 10 -32.96 -57.75 -24.56
C ARG A 10 -32.16 -56.63 -23.90
N ALA A 11 -32.10 -55.45 -24.51
CA ALA A 11 -31.36 -54.31 -23.97
C ALA A 11 -31.93 -53.82 -22.63
N LEU A 12 -33.26 -53.89 -22.48
CA LEU A 12 -33.95 -53.61 -21.23
C LEU A 12 -33.61 -54.67 -20.16
N SER A 13 -33.63 -55.96 -20.51
CA SER A 13 -33.21 -57.04 -19.59
C SER A 13 -31.72 -56.96 -19.20
N GLU A 14 -30.81 -56.55 -20.10
CA GLU A 14 -29.43 -56.24 -19.73
C GLU A 14 -29.32 -55.08 -18.73
N ALA A 15 -30.15 -54.04 -18.88
CA ALA A 15 -30.16 -52.91 -17.95
C ALA A 15 -30.66 -53.33 -16.56
N GLU A 16 -31.76 -54.08 -16.50
CA GLU A 16 -32.31 -54.67 -15.27
C GLU A 16 -31.30 -55.59 -14.57
N MET A 17 -30.62 -56.48 -15.31
CA MET A 17 -29.58 -57.34 -14.75
C MET A 17 -28.41 -56.53 -14.16
N ARG A 18 -27.92 -55.50 -14.87
CA ARG A 18 -26.85 -54.62 -14.36
C ARG A 18 -27.27 -53.81 -13.14
N GLU A 19 -28.55 -53.47 -12.99
CA GLU A 19 -29.08 -52.82 -11.80
C GLU A 19 -29.17 -53.78 -10.60
N LEU A 20 -29.68 -55.00 -10.82
CA LEU A 20 -29.71 -56.06 -9.81
C LEU A 20 -28.30 -56.44 -9.32
N GLU A 21 -27.30 -56.52 -10.21
CA GLU A 21 -25.90 -56.75 -9.83
C GLU A 21 -25.34 -55.64 -8.93
N ARG A 22 -25.65 -54.37 -9.23
CA ARG A 22 -25.27 -53.22 -8.38
C ARG A 22 -25.93 -53.31 -7.01
N GLN A 23 -27.22 -53.64 -6.96
CA GLN A 23 -27.96 -53.80 -5.71
C GLN A 23 -27.37 -54.94 -4.87
N ILE A 24 -27.12 -56.12 -5.46
CA ILE A 24 -26.48 -57.26 -4.79
C ILE A 24 -25.07 -56.91 -4.28
N SER A 25 -24.29 -56.14 -5.04
CA SER A 25 -22.96 -55.66 -4.64
C SER A 25 -23.01 -54.71 -3.44
N HIS A 26 -23.95 -53.77 -3.43
CA HIS A 26 -24.22 -52.90 -2.27
C HIS A 26 -24.65 -53.73 -1.05
N ASP A 27 -25.57 -54.66 -1.24
CA ASP A 27 -26.18 -55.47 -0.19
C ASP A 27 -25.19 -56.49 0.42
N ARG A 28 -24.19 -56.95 -0.34
CA ARG A 28 -23.02 -57.68 0.18
C ARG A 28 -22.16 -56.78 1.07
N LYS A 29 -21.73 -55.61 0.56
CA LYS A 29 -20.91 -54.64 1.32
C LYS A 29 -21.59 -54.21 2.63
N LEU A 30 -22.91 -54.00 2.60
CA LEU A 30 -23.70 -53.66 3.78
C LEU A 30 -23.74 -54.83 4.78
N ARG A 31 -23.94 -56.07 4.34
CA ARG A 31 -23.86 -57.25 5.22
C ARG A 31 -22.47 -57.45 5.82
N ASP A 32 -21.40 -57.21 5.07
CA ASP A 32 -20.04 -57.36 5.58
C ASP A 32 -19.66 -56.24 6.55
N PHE A 33 -20.11 -55.00 6.30
CA PHE A 33 -20.04 -53.90 7.27
C PHE A 33 -20.85 -54.19 8.55
N MET A 34 -22.06 -54.73 8.41
CA MET A 34 -22.89 -55.11 9.55
C MET A 34 -22.28 -56.28 10.34
N LYS A 35 -21.64 -57.26 9.68
CA LYS A 35 -20.85 -58.29 10.37
C LYS A 35 -19.68 -57.68 11.15
N LEU A 36 -18.91 -56.78 10.55
CA LEU A 36 -17.79 -56.10 11.22
C LEU A 36 -18.25 -55.22 12.39
N LYS A 37 -19.46 -54.64 12.31
CA LYS A 37 -20.12 -53.89 13.39
C LYS A 37 -20.76 -54.79 14.47
N SER A 38 -21.17 -56.01 14.11
CA SER A 38 -21.83 -56.99 14.97
C SER A 38 -20.86 -58.01 15.57
N GLN A 39 -19.59 -58.04 15.14
CA GLN A 39 -18.54 -58.67 15.91
C GLN A 39 -18.39 -57.91 17.22
N GLU A 40 -18.76 -58.57 18.31
CA GLU A 40 -18.60 -58.07 19.67
C GLU A 40 -17.14 -57.69 19.89
N ARG A 41 -16.90 -56.39 20.02
CA ARG A 41 -15.58 -55.82 20.20
C ARG A 41 -15.09 -56.26 21.58
N GLN A 42 -14.22 -57.26 21.64
CA GLN A 42 -13.61 -57.73 22.88
C GLN A 42 -13.11 -56.51 23.66
N GLU A 43 -13.63 -56.30 24.87
CA GLU A 43 -13.14 -55.21 25.72
C GLU A 43 -11.67 -55.53 26.04
N ASP A 44 -10.76 -54.63 25.69
CA ASP A 44 -9.33 -54.82 25.92
C ASP A 44 -9.07 -55.21 27.38
N GLU A 45 -8.28 -56.26 27.59
CA GLU A 45 -8.10 -56.86 28.93
C GLU A 45 -7.40 -55.86 29.89
N GLU A 46 -6.60 -54.94 29.35
CA GLU A 46 -6.06 -53.76 30.05
C GLU A 46 -7.17 -52.81 30.53
N LEU A 47 -8.24 -52.62 29.77
CA LEU A 47 -9.33 -51.71 30.11
C LEU A 47 -10.21 -52.30 31.24
N LEU A 48 -10.44 -53.62 31.21
CA LEU A 48 -11.12 -54.36 32.27
C LEU A 48 -10.30 -54.43 33.56
N THR A 49 -8.99 -54.67 33.47
CA THR A 49 -8.09 -54.66 34.64
C THR A 49 -7.91 -53.24 35.20
N TYR A 50 -7.86 -52.20 34.36
CA TYR A 50 -7.88 -50.81 34.79
C TYR A 50 -9.16 -50.44 35.55
N ARG A 51 -10.35 -50.82 35.03
CA ARG A 51 -11.64 -50.64 35.74
C ARG A 51 -11.62 -51.31 37.12
N LYS A 52 -11.23 -52.60 37.19
CA LYS A 52 -11.16 -53.35 38.45
C LYS A 52 -10.17 -52.75 39.44
N ARG A 53 -8.99 -52.32 38.99
CA ARG A 53 -7.97 -51.65 39.83
C ARG A 53 -8.53 -50.36 40.44
N LYS A 54 -9.19 -49.53 39.64
CA LYS A 54 -9.82 -48.28 40.08
C LYS A 54 -10.99 -48.50 41.06
N GLU A 55 -11.73 -49.59 40.90
CA GLU A 55 -12.80 -49.99 41.82
C GLU A 55 -12.25 -50.44 43.19
N VAL A 56 -11.19 -51.26 43.20
CA VAL A 56 -10.49 -51.67 44.43
C VAL A 56 -9.87 -50.47 45.14
N GLU A 57 -9.22 -49.56 44.41
CA GLU A 57 -8.65 -48.31 44.94
C GLU A 57 -9.73 -47.42 45.59
N ALA A 58 -10.89 -47.26 44.95
CA ALA A 58 -12.03 -46.53 45.51
C ALA A 58 -12.63 -47.23 46.75
N LEU A 59 -12.63 -48.57 46.79
CA LEU A 59 -13.09 -49.35 47.94
C LEU A 59 -12.12 -49.22 49.13
N GLU A 60 -10.81 -49.29 48.89
CA GLU A 60 -9.80 -49.04 49.92
C GLU A 60 -9.88 -47.62 50.47
N LYS A 61 -10.04 -46.61 49.61
CA LYS A 61 -10.19 -45.21 50.06
C LYS A 61 -11.39 -45.07 50.99
N ARG A 62 -12.55 -45.63 50.60
CA ARG A 62 -13.77 -45.68 51.44
C ARG A 62 -13.60 -46.48 52.73
N ARG A 63 -12.65 -47.41 52.81
CA ARG A 63 -12.34 -48.15 54.04
C ARG A 63 -11.46 -47.28 54.97
N LYS A 64 -10.43 -46.64 54.43
CA LYS A 64 -9.56 -45.69 55.14
C LYS A 64 -10.36 -44.50 55.68
N GLU A 65 -11.23 -43.89 54.86
CA GLU A 65 -12.17 -42.83 55.28
C GLU A 65 -13.03 -43.27 56.48
N LYS A 66 -13.50 -44.53 56.52
CA LYS A 66 -14.28 -45.07 57.66
C LYS A 66 -13.42 -45.39 58.89
N GLU A 67 -12.18 -45.82 58.71
CA GLU A 67 -11.22 -46.09 59.77
C GLU A 67 -10.76 -44.76 60.43
N GLU A 68 -10.54 -43.72 59.63
CA GLU A 68 -10.19 -42.35 60.06
C GLU A 68 -11.35 -41.65 60.78
N HIS A 69 -12.61 -41.93 60.38
CA HIS A 69 -13.80 -41.44 61.08
C HIS A 69 -14.22 -42.29 62.30
N SER A 70 -13.38 -43.20 62.79
CA SER A 70 -13.65 -43.96 64.03
C SER A 70 -13.67 -43.04 65.25
N VAL A 71 -14.57 -43.30 66.21
CA VAL A 71 -14.67 -42.56 67.48
C VAL A 71 -13.35 -42.62 68.26
N GLU A 72 -12.65 -43.75 68.19
CA GLU A 72 -11.33 -43.95 68.83
C GLU A 72 -10.24 -43.05 68.22
N ALA A 73 -10.32 -42.78 66.91
CA ALA A 73 -9.41 -41.85 66.23
C ALA A 73 -9.70 -40.40 66.65
N TYR A 74 -10.98 -40.02 66.76
CA TYR A 74 -11.37 -38.72 67.29
C TYR A 74 -10.96 -38.52 68.75
N GLU A 75 -11.14 -39.51 69.63
CA GLU A 75 -10.65 -39.44 71.02
C GLU A 75 -9.13 -39.25 71.08
N SER A 76 -8.37 -40.00 70.28
CA SER A 76 -6.91 -39.91 70.21
C SER A 76 -6.46 -38.53 69.76
N LYS A 77 -7.12 -37.96 68.74
CA LYS A 77 -6.88 -36.59 68.28
C LYS A 77 -7.29 -35.54 69.30
N PHE A 78 -8.40 -35.73 70.01
CA PHE A 78 -8.85 -34.80 71.04
C PHE A 78 -7.87 -34.74 72.21
N LYS A 79 -7.35 -35.89 72.67
CA LYS A 79 -6.27 -35.97 73.68
C LYS A 79 -5.01 -35.23 73.21
N GLN A 80 -4.59 -35.41 71.95
CA GLN A 80 -3.49 -34.64 71.35
C GLN A 80 -3.73 -33.11 71.41
N ILE A 81 -4.93 -32.63 71.12
CA ILE A 81 -5.26 -31.19 71.17
C ILE A 81 -5.29 -30.70 72.62
N GLN A 82 -5.81 -31.50 73.55
CA GLN A 82 -5.86 -31.18 74.99
C GLN A 82 -4.46 -31.04 75.60
N ASP A 83 -3.53 -31.95 75.27
CA ASP A 83 -2.13 -31.89 75.71
C ASP A 83 -1.39 -30.64 75.19
N ILE A 84 -1.69 -30.21 73.95
CA ILE A 84 -1.06 -29.06 73.30
C ILE A 84 -1.65 -27.74 73.81
N SER A 85 -2.98 -27.63 73.87
CA SER A 85 -3.69 -26.39 74.24
C SER A 85 -3.71 -26.16 75.76
N ARG A 86 -3.55 -27.23 76.56
CA ARG A 86 -3.58 -27.26 78.04
C ARG A 86 -4.91 -26.84 78.69
N GLU A 87 -5.95 -26.62 77.90
CA GLU A 87 -7.30 -26.34 78.39
C GLU A 87 -8.09 -27.64 78.58
N GLN A 88 -8.57 -27.89 79.79
CA GLN A 88 -9.35 -29.09 80.12
C GLN A 88 -10.86 -28.91 79.90
N ASP A 89 -11.30 -27.69 79.62
CA ASP A 89 -12.69 -27.29 79.46
C ASP A 89 -13.06 -27.31 77.96
N LEU A 90 -13.85 -28.32 77.58
CA LEU A 90 -14.09 -28.68 76.18
C LEU A 90 -14.81 -27.57 75.41
N ASP A 91 -15.82 -26.94 76.02
CA ASP A 91 -16.62 -25.90 75.37
C ASP A 91 -15.77 -24.66 75.10
N LYS A 92 -14.94 -24.24 76.07
CA LYS A 92 -14.01 -23.09 75.90
C LYS A 92 -12.94 -23.33 74.84
N LEU A 93 -12.48 -24.58 74.71
CA LEU A 93 -11.54 -24.98 73.68
C LEU A 93 -12.17 -24.92 72.28
N VAL A 94 -13.45 -25.31 72.16
CA VAL A 94 -14.22 -25.20 70.91
C VAL A 94 -14.50 -23.74 70.56
N ASP A 95 -14.98 -22.91 71.51
CA ASP A 95 -15.21 -21.48 71.31
C ASP A 95 -13.94 -20.77 70.79
N LYS A 96 -12.79 -21.03 71.42
CA LYS A 96 -11.50 -20.51 70.98
C LYS A 96 -11.05 -21.04 69.63
N PHE A 97 -11.33 -22.30 69.31
CA PHE A 97 -10.99 -22.87 68.01
C PHE A 97 -11.80 -22.19 66.90
N ILE A 98 -13.11 -21.98 67.11
CA ILE A 98 -13.97 -21.20 66.20
C ILE A 98 -13.46 -19.76 66.07
N GLU A 99 -13.15 -19.09 67.18
CA GLU A 99 -12.59 -17.74 67.18
C GLU A 99 -11.25 -17.63 66.43
N VAL A 100 -10.46 -18.70 66.37
CA VAL A 100 -9.18 -18.73 65.63
C VAL A 100 -9.40 -19.13 64.17
N GLU A 101 -10.33 -20.05 63.89
CA GLU A 101 -10.70 -20.46 62.53
C GLU A 101 -11.35 -19.29 61.77
N ASP A 102 -12.29 -18.56 62.36
CA ASP A 102 -12.91 -17.36 61.76
C ASP A 102 -11.85 -16.31 61.36
N LYS A 103 -10.87 -16.06 62.24
CA LYS A 103 -9.77 -15.13 61.98
C LYS A 103 -8.84 -15.66 60.89
N ASN A 104 -8.57 -16.96 60.87
CA ASN A 104 -7.73 -17.60 59.86
C ASN A 104 -8.43 -17.66 58.49
N PHE A 105 -9.74 -17.88 58.46
CA PHE A 105 -10.57 -17.84 57.27
C PHE A 105 -10.67 -16.43 56.70
N ALA A 106 -10.86 -15.40 57.55
CA ALA A 106 -10.79 -14.01 57.16
C ALA A 106 -9.42 -13.63 56.56
N LEU A 107 -8.32 -14.08 57.19
CA LEU A 107 -6.96 -13.91 56.67
C LEU A 107 -6.74 -14.64 55.34
N PHE A 108 -7.23 -15.87 55.19
CA PHE A 108 -7.13 -16.64 53.94
C PHE A 108 -7.88 -15.96 52.79
N ASN A 109 -9.10 -15.49 53.05
CA ASN A 109 -9.88 -14.71 52.08
C ASN A 109 -9.18 -13.39 51.72
N TYR A 110 -8.58 -12.69 52.67
CA TYR A 110 -7.80 -11.48 52.42
C TYR A 110 -6.54 -11.75 51.58
N VAL A 111 -5.82 -12.85 51.85
CA VAL A 111 -4.66 -13.27 51.04
C VAL A 111 -5.08 -13.65 49.61
N ASN A 112 -6.20 -14.35 49.44
CA ASN A 112 -6.73 -14.67 48.11
C ASN A 112 -7.14 -13.43 47.33
N GLU A 113 -7.80 -12.47 47.98
CA GLU A 113 -8.18 -11.19 47.38
C GLU A 113 -6.95 -10.34 47.02
N LEU A 114 -5.91 -10.30 47.87
CA LEU A 114 -4.64 -9.65 47.52
C LEU A 114 -3.94 -10.34 46.35
N ASN A 115 -3.95 -11.67 46.26
CA ASN A 115 -3.36 -12.40 45.13
C ASN A 115 -4.12 -12.08 43.82
N ASN A 116 -5.45 -12.08 43.85
CA ASN A 116 -6.31 -11.66 42.74
C ASN A 116 -6.02 -10.21 42.30
N GLN A 117 -5.86 -9.28 43.25
CA GLN A 117 -5.47 -7.90 42.95
C GLN A 117 -4.06 -7.80 42.36
N ILE A 118 -3.10 -8.61 42.81
CA ILE A 118 -1.75 -8.70 42.25
C ILE A 118 -1.81 -9.22 40.80
N GLU A 119 -2.60 -10.26 40.52
CA GLU A 119 -2.78 -10.80 39.16
C GLU A 119 -3.39 -9.75 38.21
N ILE A 120 -4.45 -9.04 38.63
CA ILE A 120 -5.07 -7.96 37.87
C ILE A 120 -4.09 -6.80 37.61
N LEU A 121 -3.35 -6.37 38.63
CA LEU A 121 -2.34 -5.31 38.49
C LEU A 121 -1.18 -5.74 37.57
N GLN A 122 -0.76 -7.01 37.63
CA GLN A 122 0.27 -7.56 36.76
C GLN A 122 -0.18 -7.61 35.30
N GLU A 123 -1.44 -7.98 35.04
CA GLU A 123 -2.04 -7.95 33.69
C GLU A 123 -2.13 -6.52 33.14
N GLN A 124 -2.61 -5.55 33.93
CA GLN A 124 -2.64 -4.13 33.56
C GLN A 124 -1.24 -3.57 33.27
N ILE A 125 -0.25 -3.93 34.10
CA ILE A 125 1.16 -3.54 33.90
C ILE A 125 1.69 -4.11 32.58
N ASP A 126 1.37 -5.36 32.25
CA ASP A 126 1.82 -5.98 31.00
C ASP A 126 1.00 -5.55 29.77
N GLU A 127 -0.23 -5.07 29.94
CA GLU A 127 -1.01 -4.36 28.91
C GLU A 127 -0.40 -2.99 28.59
N ILE A 128 -0.18 -2.13 29.61
CA ILE A 128 0.46 -0.82 29.45
C ILE A 128 1.86 -0.96 28.82
N LYS A 129 2.63 -1.99 29.18
CA LYS A 129 3.92 -2.30 28.52
C LYS A 129 3.77 -2.71 27.04
N LYS A 130 2.65 -3.32 26.61
CA LYS A 130 2.38 -3.60 25.19
C LYS A 130 2.05 -2.31 24.46
N GLU A 131 1.23 -1.44 25.05
CA GLU A 131 0.89 -0.12 24.49
C GLU A 131 2.13 0.77 24.32
N ILE A 132 3.00 0.86 25.35
CA ILE A 132 4.25 1.62 25.27
C ILE A 132 5.10 1.13 24.08
N ARG A 133 5.32 -0.18 23.93
CA ARG A 133 6.07 -0.73 22.78
C ARG A 133 5.38 -0.48 21.43
N HIS A 134 4.05 -0.43 21.40
CA HIS A 134 3.30 -0.11 20.20
C HIS A 134 3.51 1.36 19.78
N PHE A 135 3.44 2.29 20.75
CA PHE A 135 3.71 3.70 20.52
C PHE A 135 5.19 4.00 20.23
N GLU A 136 6.14 3.25 20.81
CA GLU A 136 7.56 3.34 20.47
C GLU A 136 7.80 2.99 18.99
N VAL A 137 7.26 1.86 18.51
CA VAL A 137 7.39 1.44 17.11
C VAL A 137 6.68 2.41 16.15
N GLN A 138 5.46 2.85 16.48
CA GLN A 138 4.75 3.87 15.69
C GLN A 138 5.48 5.21 15.66
N GLY A 139 6.11 5.60 16.77
CA GLY A 139 6.95 6.78 16.87
C GLY A 139 8.16 6.69 15.94
N MET A 140 8.88 5.56 15.96
CA MET A 140 10.00 5.31 15.04
C MET A 140 9.56 5.34 13.57
N ASP A 141 8.48 4.66 13.19
CA ASP A 141 7.96 4.67 11.82
C ASP A 141 7.58 6.10 11.36
N LEU A 142 6.98 6.90 12.24
CA LEU A 142 6.58 8.28 11.97
C LEU A 142 7.79 9.22 11.86
N GLU A 143 8.81 9.06 12.72
CA GLU A 143 10.07 9.81 12.63
C GLU A 143 10.82 9.48 11.34
N ASP A 144 10.86 8.21 10.94
CA ASP A 144 11.54 7.76 9.74
C ASP A 144 10.83 8.24 8.46
N GLN A 145 9.49 8.29 8.47
CA GLN A 145 8.68 8.95 7.41
C GLN A 145 8.90 10.48 7.39
N ARG A 146 8.91 11.13 8.55
CA ARG A 146 9.15 12.58 8.68
C ARG A 146 10.54 12.96 8.19
N LYS A 147 11.56 12.16 8.51
CA LYS A 147 12.93 12.34 8.03
C LYS A 147 13.00 12.21 6.51
N LYS A 148 12.49 11.12 5.92
CA LYS A 148 12.42 10.95 4.46
C LYS A 148 11.69 12.11 3.77
N THR A 149 10.68 12.68 4.42
CA THR A 149 9.94 13.86 3.91
C THR A 149 10.79 15.13 3.99
N LEU A 150 11.55 15.34 5.07
CA LEU A 150 12.49 16.47 5.22
C LEU A 150 13.62 16.37 4.18
N ASP A 151 14.27 15.20 4.07
CA ASP A 151 15.36 14.95 3.12
C ASP A 151 14.92 15.27 1.67
N GLN A 152 13.71 14.84 1.28
CA GLN A 152 13.12 15.15 -0.03
C GLN A 152 12.75 16.63 -0.22
N LEU A 153 12.38 17.34 0.84
CA LEU A 153 12.08 18.78 0.78
C LEU A 153 13.36 19.61 0.68
N GLU A 154 14.42 19.20 1.38
CA GLU A 154 15.75 19.81 1.28
C GLU A 154 16.35 19.61 -0.12
N GLU A 155 16.27 18.40 -0.69
CA GLU A 155 16.68 18.12 -2.07
C GLU A 155 15.92 19.00 -3.08
N LYS A 156 14.58 19.06 -2.98
CA LYS A 156 13.74 19.91 -3.84
C LYS A 156 14.07 21.40 -3.69
N SER A 157 14.33 21.87 -2.46
CA SER A 157 14.72 23.26 -2.19
C SER A 157 16.10 23.58 -2.77
N SER A 158 17.08 22.69 -2.59
CA SER A 158 18.44 22.81 -3.14
C SER A 158 18.43 22.83 -4.66
N HIS A 159 17.67 21.93 -5.29
CA HIS A 159 17.47 21.90 -6.75
C HIS A 159 16.78 23.16 -7.28
N ALA A 160 15.70 23.62 -6.62
CA ALA A 160 15.00 24.85 -7.00
C ALA A 160 15.89 26.10 -6.87
N THR A 161 16.71 26.17 -5.82
CA THR A 161 17.68 27.27 -5.62
C THR A 161 18.71 27.29 -6.74
N ARG A 162 19.34 26.15 -7.06
CA ARG A 162 20.31 26.05 -8.16
C ARG A 162 19.74 26.48 -9.51
N LEU A 163 18.50 26.07 -9.81
CA LEU A 163 17.82 26.52 -11.03
C LEU A 163 17.53 28.03 -11.01
N ALA A 164 17.13 28.59 -9.87
CA ALA A 164 16.94 30.03 -9.72
C ALA A 164 18.25 30.80 -9.94
N ASP A 165 19.35 30.38 -9.32
CA ASP A 165 20.70 30.96 -9.49
C ASP A 165 21.15 30.92 -10.96
N GLU A 166 20.97 29.76 -11.62
CA GLU A 166 21.25 29.60 -13.05
C GLU A 166 20.41 30.53 -13.93
N HIS A 167 19.11 30.67 -13.65
CA HIS A 167 18.23 31.56 -14.39
C HIS A 167 18.52 33.04 -14.11
N GLU A 168 18.97 33.39 -12.90
CA GLU A 168 19.40 34.74 -12.57
C GLU A 168 20.69 35.11 -13.31
N GLU A 169 21.73 34.28 -13.32
CA GLU A 169 22.95 34.60 -14.09
C GLU A 169 22.71 34.64 -15.61
N LYS A 170 21.82 33.79 -16.14
CA LYS A 170 21.36 33.87 -17.55
C LYS A 170 20.63 35.20 -17.80
N SER A 171 19.72 35.63 -16.93
CA SER A 171 19.02 36.92 -17.02
C SER A 171 19.97 38.12 -16.89
N ARG A 172 20.89 38.06 -15.92
CA ARG A 172 21.94 39.06 -15.65
C ARG A 172 22.86 39.23 -16.85
N THR A 173 23.19 38.12 -17.54
CA THR A 173 24.00 38.14 -18.77
C THR A 173 23.20 38.71 -19.95
N GLY A 174 21.93 38.33 -20.12
CA GLY A 174 21.04 38.92 -21.11
C GLY A 174 20.91 40.45 -20.96
N LYS A 175 20.68 40.94 -19.73
CA LYS A 175 20.59 42.38 -19.42
C LYS A 175 21.89 43.14 -19.72
N LYS A 176 23.06 42.55 -19.46
CA LYS A 176 24.37 43.14 -19.85
C LYS A 176 24.48 43.29 -21.37
N ILE A 177 24.04 42.29 -22.14
CA ILE A 177 24.05 42.32 -23.61
C ILE A 177 23.05 43.37 -24.13
N LEU A 178 21.83 43.43 -23.58
CA LEU A 178 20.81 44.41 -23.97
C LEU A 178 21.28 45.87 -23.75
N GLU A 179 21.91 46.18 -22.61
CA GLU A 179 22.45 47.52 -22.37
C GLU A 179 23.66 47.85 -23.28
N GLN A 180 24.48 46.85 -23.64
CA GLN A 180 25.53 47.01 -24.66
C GLN A 180 24.94 47.29 -26.06
N CYS A 181 23.91 46.56 -26.47
CA CYS A 181 23.18 46.81 -27.72
C CYS A 181 22.56 48.20 -27.73
N ARG A 182 21.89 48.60 -26.65
CA ARG A 182 21.29 49.93 -26.45
C ARG A 182 22.32 51.05 -26.64
N GLY A 183 23.47 50.98 -25.96
CA GLY A 183 24.55 51.93 -26.10
C GLY A 183 25.20 51.93 -27.49
N GLY A 184 25.32 50.76 -28.12
CA GLY A 184 25.76 50.62 -29.51
C GLY A 184 24.82 51.31 -30.51
N ILE A 185 23.52 51.13 -30.36
CA ILE A 185 22.48 51.74 -31.20
C ILE A 185 22.48 53.26 -31.06
N ASP A 186 22.50 53.81 -29.84
CA ASP A 186 22.55 55.27 -29.62
C ASP A 186 23.85 55.89 -30.19
N SER A 187 24.99 55.18 -30.07
CA SER A 187 26.27 55.57 -30.67
C SER A 187 26.24 55.58 -32.20
N LEU A 188 25.65 54.55 -32.82
CA LEU A 188 25.47 54.47 -34.28
C LEU A 188 24.52 55.57 -34.78
N PHE A 189 23.37 55.74 -34.13
CA PHE A 189 22.37 56.76 -34.46
C PHE A 189 22.98 58.16 -34.54
N ARG A 190 23.82 58.53 -33.55
CA ARG A 190 24.54 59.81 -33.52
C ARG A 190 25.62 59.90 -34.61
N LYS A 191 26.41 58.84 -34.81
CA LYS A 191 27.53 58.84 -35.79
C LYS A 191 27.07 58.92 -37.25
N ILE A 192 25.92 58.30 -37.56
CA ILE A 192 25.33 58.29 -38.89
C ILE A 192 24.54 59.59 -39.16
N GLY A 193 24.29 60.40 -38.13
CA GLY A 193 23.58 61.67 -38.24
C GLY A 193 22.09 61.48 -38.54
N CYS A 194 21.46 60.51 -37.88
CA CYS A 194 20.03 60.23 -38.05
C CYS A 194 19.18 61.34 -37.38
N ASP A 195 18.10 61.76 -38.03
CA ASP A 195 17.27 62.87 -37.56
C ASP A 195 16.41 62.46 -36.36
N ARG A 196 16.87 62.80 -35.14
CA ARG A 196 16.19 62.46 -33.88
C ARG A 196 14.71 62.87 -33.84
N ARG A 197 14.35 63.96 -34.54
CA ARG A 197 12.95 64.44 -34.68
C ARG A 197 12.01 63.42 -35.34
N GLN A 198 12.50 62.62 -36.29
CA GLN A 198 11.71 61.56 -36.92
C GLN A 198 11.30 60.50 -35.89
N ILE A 199 12.22 60.17 -34.97
CA ILE A 199 12.01 59.19 -33.89
C ILE A 199 11.12 59.75 -32.78
N GLU A 200 11.35 61.00 -32.35
CA GLU A 200 10.56 61.64 -31.29
C GLU A 200 9.08 61.82 -31.72
N SER A 201 8.83 62.09 -33.01
CA SER A 201 7.47 62.13 -33.59
C SER A 201 6.79 60.75 -33.66
N LEU A 202 7.56 59.68 -33.86
CA LEU A 202 7.05 58.30 -33.98
C LEU A 202 6.85 57.61 -32.63
N LEU A 203 7.66 57.94 -31.63
CA LEU A 203 7.65 57.32 -30.29
C LEU A 203 6.91 58.16 -29.25
N GLN A 204 6.56 59.42 -29.57
CA GLN A 204 5.87 60.38 -28.69
C GLN A 204 6.54 60.57 -27.31
N SER A 205 7.81 60.22 -27.22
CA SER A 205 8.58 60.06 -25.99
C SER A 205 9.97 60.63 -26.20
N HIS A 206 10.46 61.43 -25.24
CA HIS A 206 11.78 62.08 -25.32
C HIS A 206 12.94 61.21 -24.81
N GLU A 207 12.66 60.07 -24.19
CA GLU A 207 13.69 59.14 -23.74
C GLU A 207 14.49 58.54 -24.91
N GLY A 208 15.67 58.00 -24.60
CA GLY A 208 16.58 57.44 -25.59
C GLY A 208 16.16 56.07 -26.10
N VAL A 209 17.15 55.28 -26.49
CA VAL A 209 16.94 53.86 -26.83
C VAL A 209 16.43 53.11 -25.58
N THR A 210 15.42 52.26 -25.75
CA THR A 210 14.83 51.34 -24.75
C THR A 210 14.59 49.98 -25.41
N GLU A 211 14.37 48.93 -24.63
CA GLU A 211 14.19 47.57 -25.17
C GLU A 211 13.02 47.48 -26.18
N GLU A 212 11.91 48.16 -25.89
CA GLU A 212 10.73 48.22 -26.77
C GLU A 212 10.98 49.00 -28.07
N ASN A 213 11.86 50.01 -28.06
CA ASN A 213 12.09 50.89 -29.20
C ASN A 213 13.38 50.58 -30.01
N MET A 214 14.26 49.69 -29.52
CA MET A 214 15.53 49.33 -30.18
C MET A 214 15.37 48.98 -31.66
N LEU A 215 14.36 48.17 -32.02
CA LEU A 215 14.09 47.77 -33.39
C LEU A 215 13.66 48.96 -34.28
N ARG A 216 12.98 49.97 -33.70
CA ARG A 216 12.56 51.19 -34.41
C ARG A 216 13.74 52.14 -34.66
N TYR A 217 14.68 52.22 -33.71
CA TYR A 217 15.95 52.91 -33.92
C TYR A 217 16.81 52.21 -34.99
N LEU A 218 16.89 50.88 -34.98
CA LEU A 218 17.63 50.10 -35.98
C LEU A 218 17.09 50.29 -37.40
N GLY A 219 15.77 50.26 -37.61
CA GLY A 219 15.18 50.46 -38.95
C GLY A 219 15.46 51.85 -39.54
N ILE A 220 15.53 52.90 -38.71
CA ILE A 220 15.86 54.27 -39.16
C ILE A 220 17.36 54.43 -39.38
N ILE A 221 18.22 53.71 -38.64
CA ILE A 221 19.65 53.58 -38.93
C ILE A 221 19.85 52.87 -40.28
N GLU A 222 19.10 51.81 -40.57
CA GLU A 222 19.14 51.08 -41.84
C GLU A 222 18.73 51.96 -43.02
N GLU A 223 17.56 52.61 -42.94
CA GLU A 223 17.06 53.57 -43.94
C GLU A 223 18.11 54.65 -44.25
N ARG A 224 18.64 55.30 -43.21
CA ARG A 224 19.65 56.37 -43.36
C ARG A 224 20.99 55.85 -43.87
N THR A 225 21.39 54.62 -43.53
CA THR A 225 22.62 54.01 -44.06
C THR A 225 22.46 53.70 -45.54
N ASN A 226 21.30 53.19 -45.96
CA ASN A 226 21.01 52.92 -47.36
C ASN A 226 20.97 54.21 -48.20
N GLU A 227 20.41 55.31 -47.68
CA GLU A 227 20.50 56.63 -48.32
C GLU A 227 21.96 57.06 -48.57
N LEU A 228 22.82 56.96 -47.55
CA LEU A 228 24.22 57.36 -47.64
C LEU A 228 25.01 56.50 -48.63
N LEU A 229 24.78 55.18 -48.64
CA LEU A 229 25.41 54.26 -49.59
C LEU A 229 24.92 54.50 -51.03
N MET A 230 23.63 54.78 -51.24
CA MET A 230 23.10 55.17 -52.55
C MET A 230 23.72 56.48 -53.04
N ALA A 231 23.86 57.49 -52.17
CA ALA A 231 24.52 58.75 -52.51
C ALA A 231 26.00 58.54 -52.87
N GLN A 232 26.72 57.73 -52.09
CA GLN A 232 28.12 57.36 -52.35
C GLN A 232 28.27 56.62 -53.69
N ALA A 233 27.41 55.63 -53.97
CA ALA A 233 27.43 54.89 -55.23
C ALA A 233 27.13 55.81 -56.43
N ALA A 234 26.19 56.75 -56.29
CA ALA A 234 25.87 57.74 -57.33
C ALA A 234 27.00 58.76 -57.59
N ILE A 235 27.86 59.03 -56.60
CA ILE A 235 29.08 59.84 -56.78
C ILE A 235 30.12 59.03 -57.56
N TYR A 236 30.47 57.81 -57.11
CA TYR A 236 31.47 56.98 -57.80
C TYR A 236 31.06 56.58 -59.22
N ALA A 237 29.78 56.39 -59.50
CA ALA A 237 29.27 56.14 -60.86
C ALA A 237 29.54 57.33 -61.80
N LYS A 238 29.40 58.57 -61.30
CA LYS A 238 29.73 59.80 -62.06
C LYS A 238 31.24 59.98 -62.25
N GLU A 239 32.05 59.59 -61.27
CA GLU A 239 33.52 59.68 -61.36
C GLU A 239 34.13 58.65 -62.34
N GLN A 240 33.50 57.47 -62.50
CA GLN A 240 34.05 56.38 -63.32
C GLN A 240 33.29 56.13 -64.64
N ASN A 241 32.17 56.80 -64.91
CA ASN A 241 31.27 56.56 -66.05
C ASN A 241 30.75 55.10 -66.17
N ILE A 242 30.64 54.39 -65.04
CA ILE A 242 30.12 53.02 -64.96
C ILE A 242 28.64 53.07 -64.55
N PRO A 243 27.72 52.35 -65.23
CA PRO A 243 26.30 52.37 -64.86
C PRO A 243 26.08 51.78 -63.46
N LEU A 244 25.32 52.52 -62.64
CA LEU A 244 25.12 52.27 -61.20
C LEU A 244 24.72 50.82 -60.85
N ARG A 245 24.00 50.14 -61.74
CA ARG A 245 23.44 48.79 -61.54
C ARG A 245 24.48 47.66 -61.65
N GLU A 246 25.61 47.85 -62.33
CA GLU A 246 26.61 46.79 -62.50
C GLU A 246 27.49 46.56 -61.26
N ARG A 247 27.67 47.59 -60.43
CA ARG A 247 28.65 47.56 -59.32
C ARG A 247 28.03 47.44 -57.93
N ALA A 248 26.72 47.60 -57.81
CA ALA A 248 26.00 47.58 -56.54
C ALA A 248 24.67 46.78 -56.63
N PRO A 249 24.69 45.50 -57.07
CA PRO A 249 23.47 44.71 -57.28
C PRO A 249 22.62 44.58 -56.01
N ASN A 250 23.27 44.41 -54.85
CA ASN A 250 22.60 44.18 -53.57
C ASN A 250 22.30 45.48 -52.79
N LEU A 251 22.37 46.65 -53.44
CA LEU A 251 22.16 47.95 -52.77
C LEU A 251 20.75 48.52 -53.01
N ILE A 252 19.93 47.88 -53.85
CA ILE A 252 18.61 48.37 -54.25
C ILE A 252 17.51 47.44 -53.70
N GLY A 253 17.36 47.42 -52.37
CA GLY A 253 16.21 46.80 -51.69
C GLY A 253 16.09 45.27 -51.73
N ASP A 254 16.87 44.58 -52.57
CA ASP A 254 17.03 43.12 -52.50
C ASP A 254 17.71 42.76 -51.18
N GLY A 255 16.90 42.31 -50.21
CA GLY A 255 17.38 41.66 -49.00
C GLY A 255 18.21 40.40 -49.30
N PRO A 256 18.80 39.76 -48.27
CA PRO A 256 19.64 38.58 -48.48
C PRO A 256 18.90 37.54 -49.33
N SER A 257 19.50 37.20 -50.49
CA SER A 257 18.87 36.36 -51.50
C SER A 257 18.33 35.08 -50.87
N GLY A 258 17.05 34.79 -51.14
CA GLY A 258 16.32 33.70 -50.49
C GLY A 258 17.11 32.39 -50.50
N PRO A 259 17.06 31.60 -49.40
CA PRO A 259 18.01 30.52 -49.15
C PRO A 259 18.13 29.58 -50.35
N ALA A 260 19.37 29.34 -50.78
CA ALA A 260 19.67 28.50 -51.93
C ALA A 260 18.94 27.14 -51.81
N PRO A 261 18.35 26.64 -52.91
CA PRO A 261 17.45 25.49 -52.86
C PRO A 261 18.14 24.28 -52.21
N HIS A 262 17.44 23.69 -51.24
CA HIS A 262 17.91 22.69 -50.27
C HIS A 262 19.16 21.90 -50.69
N VAL A 263 20.27 22.15 -50.00
CA VAL A 263 21.40 21.22 -49.97
C VAL A 263 20.92 19.93 -49.31
N HIS A 264 20.76 18.88 -50.12
CA HIS A 264 20.27 17.58 -49.66
C HIS A 264 21.38 16.85 -48.90
N VAL A 265 21.53 17.18 -47.62
CA VAL A 265 22.51 16.53 -46.73
C VAL A 265 22.08 15.09 -46.47
N HIS A 266 22.69 14.15 -47.19
CA HIS A 266 22.66 12.75 -46.78
C HIS A 266 23.46 12.59 -45.49
N LEU A 267 22.78 12.21 -44.40
CA LEU A 267 23.46 11.75 -43.19
C LEU A 267 24.20 10.43 -43.52
N PRO A 268 25.44 10.24 -43.05
CA PRO A 268 26.14 8.97 -43.20
C PRO A 268 25.36 7.84 -42.53
N ASN A 269 25.17 6.73 -43.24
CA ASN A 269 24.45 5.56 -42.72
C ASN A 269 25.36 4.79 -41.73
N THR A 270 25.15 4.97 -40.43
CA THR A 270 25.91 4.30 -39.37
C THR A 270 25.35 2.89 -39.10
N ASP A 271 25.52 2.00 -40.07
CA ASP A 271 25.14 0.58 -39.97
C ASP A 271 26.32 -0.33 -40.33
N ASP A 272 27.37 -0.31 -39.49
CA ASP A 272 28.26 -1.47 -39.27
C ASP A 272 29.12 -1.28 -37.99
N ARG A 273 28.51 -1.46 -36.81
CA ARG A 273 29.19 -2.01 -35.61
C ARG A 273 28.18 -2.75 -34.74
N ARG A 274 28.33 -4.07 -34.68
CA ARG A 274 27.57 -4.98 -33.81
C ARG A 274 28.24 -5.08 -32.42
N ASP A 275 27.61 -5.90 -31.58
CA ASP A 275 28.12 -6.43 -30.31
C ASP A 275 28.01 -5.49 -29.09
N HIS A 276 26.77 -5.23 -28.69
CA HIS A 276 26.40 -5.25 -27.27
C HIS A 276 25.06 -5.99 -27.10
N GLU A 277 25.13 -7.20 -26.56
CA GLU A 277 23.96 -7.89 -26.01
C GLU A 277 23.56 -7.17 -24.71
N ASP A 278 22.43 -6.47 -24.69
CA ASP A 278 21.49 -6.50 -23.56
C ASP A 278 20.20 -5.70 -23.81
N ARG A 279 19.07 -6.30 -23.40
CA ARG A 279 17.89 -5.61 -22.84
C ARG A 279 17.08 -4.64 -23.74
N GLU A 280 16.14 -5.19 -24.50
CA GLU A 280 14.97 -4.45 -25.00
C GLU A 280 14.01 -4.05 -23.85
N GLU A 281 14.29 -2.93 -23.15
CA GLU A 281 13.29 -2.29 -22.29
C GLU A 281 13.09 -0.80 -22.65
N LYS A 282 11.90 -0.51 -23.20
CA LYS A 282 11.20 0.79 -23.12
C LYS A 282 11.87 2.03 -23.77
N ALA A 283 12.07 2.02 -25.09
CA ALA A 283 12.29 3.26 -25.83
C ALA A 283 11.04 4.17 -25.93
N GLU A 284 9.83 3.63 -25.75
CA GLU A 284 8.57 4.37 -25.96
C GLU A 284 8.19 5.38 -24.86
N GLU A 285 8.76 5.28 -23.65
CA GLU A 285 8.36 6.15 -22.52
C GLU A 285 9.01 7.56 -22.55
N LEU A 286 9.92 7.83 -23.50
CA LEU A 286 10.61 9.12 -23.64
C LEU A 286 9.92 10.12 -24.58
N LYS A 287 8.85 9.73 -25.27
CA LYS A 287 8.09 10.64 -26.15
C LYS A 287 6.94 11.29 -25.37
N PRO A 288 6.82 12.63 -25.30
CA PRO A 288 5.71 13.28 -24.61
C PRO A 288 4.39 12.95 -25.32
N LEU A 289 3.48 12.28 -24.60
CA LEU A 289 2.19 11.84 -25.15
C LEU A 289 1.32 13.05 -25.51
N THR A 290 0.66 12.97 -26.66
CA THR A 290 -0.38 13.93 -27.03
C THR A 290 -1.61 13.80 -26.12
N ARG A 291 -2.42 14.86 -26.08
CA ARG A 291 -3.67 14.92 -25.30
C ARG A 291 -4.66 13.80 -25.66
N GLU A 292 -4.63 13.32 -26.91
CA GLU A 292 -5.52 12.27 -27.40
C GLU A 292 -5.02 10.87 -27.01
N GLU A 293 -3.72 10.59 -27.16
CA GLU A 293 -3.07 9.36 -26.68
C GLU A 293 -3.25 9.20 -25.15
N LEU A 294 -3.06 10.28 -24.39
CA LEU A 294 -3.25 10.28 -22.93
C LEU A 294 -4.70 9.96 -22.55
N LYS A 295 -5.68 10.55 -23.26
CA LYS A 295 -7.12 10.28 -23.07
C LYS A 295 -7.45 8.82 -23.40
N GLN A 296 -6.91 8.28 -24.50
CA GLN A 296 -7.14 6.90 -24.92
C GLN A 296 -6.56 5.90 -23.90
N ARG A 297 -5.33 6.13 -23.43
CA ARG A 297 -4.65 5.31 -22.42
C ARG A 297 -5.41 5.31 -21.08
N ALA A 298 -6.01 6.44 -20.69
CA ALA A 298 -6.89 6.51 -19.52
C ALA A 298 -8.20 5.71 -19.70
N ILE A 299 -8.83 5.81 -20.87
CA ILE A 299 -10.06 5.06 -21.20
C ILE A 299 -9.79 3.55 -21.17
N ASP A 300 -8.69 3.08 -21.75
CA ASP A 300 -8.38 1.65 -21.80
C ASP A 300 -7.89 1.10 -20.44
N HIS A 301 -7.30 1.94 -19.59
CA HIS A 301 -7.06 1.60 -18.18
C HIS A 301 -8.38 1.35 -17.42
N VAL A 302 -9.37 2.24 -17.56
CA VAL A 302 -10.70 2.08 -16.92
C VAL A 302 -11.40 0.80 -17.42
N LYS A 303 -11.45 0.55 -18.73
CA LYS A 303 -12.03 -0.69 -19.29
C LYS A 303 -11.36 -1.97 -18.75
N ASN A 304 -10.05 -1.93 -18.47
CA ASN A 304 -9.34 -3.08 -17.92
C ASN A 304 -9.61 -3.28 -16.42
N LEU A 305 -9.87 -2.22 -15.65
CA LEU A 305 -10.37 -2.32 -14.27
C LEU A 305 -11.80 -2.89 -14.25
N GLU A 306 -12.70 -2.40 -15.10
CA GLU A 306 -14.07 -2.91 -15.24
C GLU A 306 -14.08 -4.41 -15.60
N LYS A 307 -13.24 -4.83 -16.56
CA LYS A 307 -13.09 -6.24 -16.92
C LYS A 307 -12.59 -7.11 -15.76
N LYS A 308 -11.64 -6.63 -14.96
CA LYS A 308 -11.15 -7.36 -13.76
C LYS A 308 -12.26 -7.52 -12.73
N ALA A 309 -12.95 -6.44 -12.38
CA ALA A 309 -14.07 -6.49 -11.44
C ALA A 309 -15.19 -7.44 -11.91
N LEU A 310 -15.53 -7.43 -13.21
CA LEU A 310 -16.48 -8.36 -13.83
C LEU A 310 -15.99 -9.81 -13.87
N GLN A 311 -14.68 -10.06 -13.81
CA GLN A 311 -14.09 -11.40 -13.78
C GLN A 311 -14.05 -11.95 -12.35
N GLU A 312 -13.67 -11.14 -11.36
CA GLU A 312 -13.69 -11.45 -9.93
C GLU A 312 -15.13 -11.69 -9.44
N GLN A 313 -16.09 -10.87 -9.86
CA GLN A 313 -17.51 -11.03 -9.50
C GLN A 313 -18.16 -12.29 -10.11
N LYS A 314 -17.52 -12.93 -11.11
CA LYS A 314 -18.04 -14.13 -11.79
C LYS A 314 -17.54 -15.45 -11.19
N TYR A 315 -16.47 -15.41 -10.41
CA TYR A 315 -15.88 -16.57 -9.74
C TYR A 315 -15.34 -16.18 -8.35
N PRO A 316 -16.21 -16.07 -7.32
CA PRO A 316 -15.73 -16.04 -5.93
C PRO A 316 -14.99 -17.35 -5.64
N ASP A 317 -13.77 -17.25 -5.07
CA ASP A 317 -12.87 -18.41 -4.93
C ASP A 317 -13.47 -19.48 -4.00
N MET A 318 -13.33 -20.73 -4.45
CA MET A 318 -13.85 -21.95 -3.82
C MET A 318 -12.71 -22.96 -3.70
N SER A 319 -11.85 -22.78 -2.69
CA SER A 319 -10.82 -23.75 -2.31
C SER A 319 -10.78 -23.96 -0.78
N PRO A 320 -10.37 -25.14 -0.30
CA PRO A 320 -10.95 -25.68 0.93
C PRO A 320 -10.16 -25.38 2.21
N ALA A 321 -10.89 -25.01 3.27
CA ALA A 321 -10.38 -25.00 4.64
C ALA A 321 -10.18 -26.45 5.15
N LEU A 322 -8.96 -26.97 5.05
CA LEU A 322 -8.56 -28.25 5.66
C LEU A 322 -8.36 -28.09 7.17
N SER A 323 -9.45 -28.15 7.93
CA SER A 323 -9.44 -28.17 9.39
C SER A 323 -8.72 -29.42 9.94
N ARG A 324 -7.77 -29.22 10.86
CA ARG A 324 -7.09 -30.31 11.60
C ARG A 324 -7.56 -30.33 13.06
N GLU A 325 -8.74 -30.91 13.30
CA GLU A 325 -9.29 -31.02 14.65
C GLU A 325 -8.58 -32.05 15.54
N LYS A 326 -8.37 -31.67 16.80
CA LYS A 326 -8.68 -32.46 18.00
C LYS A 326 -9.30 -31.47 19.01
N SER A 327 -10.56 -31.59 19.43
CA SER A 327 -11.16 -32.64 20.29
C SER A 327 -10.59 -32.60 21.72
N THR A 328 -11.34 -32.35 22.81
CA THR A 328 -12.79 -32.06 23.01
C THR A 328 -12.94 -30.68 23.73
N ASN A 329 -14.07 -30.17 24.27
CA ASN A 329 -15.46 -30.60 24.58
C ASN A 329 -16.34 -29.31 24.66
N GLY A 330 -17.64 -29.26 24.97
CA GLY A 330 -18.65 -30.28 25.30
C GLY A 330 -19.54 -29.94 26.51
N GLY A 331 -20.53 -29.04 26.35
CA GLY A 331 -21.49 -28.64 27.40
C GLY A 331 -22.68 -27.84 26.85
N ALA A 332 -23.90 -28.04 27.37
CA ALA A 332 -25.14 -27.54 26.76
C ALA A 332 -26.14 -26.94 27.76
N LYS A 333 -26.87 -25.90 27.31
CA LYS A 333 -28.18 -25.33 27.73
C LYS A 333 -28.36 -23.97 27.03
N SER A 334 -29.52 -23.37 26.76
CA SER A 334 -30.90 -23.76 26.43
C SER A 334 -31.79 -22.56 26.78
N GLY A 335 -32.61 -22.06 25.85
CA GLY A 335 -33.57 -20.95 26.06
C GLY A 335 -33.07 -19.62 25.47
N SER A 336 -33.78 -18.78 24.70
CA SER A 336 -35.20 -18.60 24.29
C SER A 336 -35.86 -17.35 24.89
N GLY A 337 -36.26 -16.40 24.04
CA GLY A 337 -36.87 -15.12 24.42
C GLY A 337 -35.86 -13.97 24.60
N GLU A 338 -36.17 -12.70 24.33
CA GLU A 338 -37.42 -12.13 23.77
C GLU A 338 -37.14 -10.79 23.02
N THR A 339 -38.18 -10.18 22.44
CA THR A 339 -38.08 -9.00 21.55
C THR A 339 -38.01 -7.65 22.28
N GLY A 340 -37.24 -6.67 21.76
CA GLY A 340 -37.26 -5.29 22.29
C GLY A 340 -36.67 -4.21 21.36
N LYS A 341 -37.51 -3.27 20.91
CA LYS A 341 -37.20 -1.97 20.25
C LYS A 341 -38.08 -0.90 20.94
N PRO A 342 -37.90 0.42 20.73
CA PRO A 342 -36.70 1.27 20.53
C PRO A 342 -36.82 2.45 21.56
N PRO A 343 -36.72 3.78 21.27
CA PRO A 343 -35.89 4.61 20.36
C PRO A 343 -35.18 5.78 21.12
N THR A 344 -34.92 6.91 20.42
CA THR A 344 -34.39 8.23 20.85
C THR A 344 -32.87 8.29 21.05
N SER A 345 -32.07 9.23 20.52
CA SER A 345 -32.21 10.56 19.86
C SER A 345 -31.92 11.79 20.74
N ARG A 346 -31.27 12.80 20.11
CA ARG A 346 -30.48 13.95 20.64
C ARG A 346 -28.99 13.59 20.82
N GLY A 347 -28.02 14.35 20.29
CA GLY A 347 -28.11 15.54 19.43
C GLY A 347 -27.99 16.85 20.19
N ARG A 348 -26.76 17.36 20.26
CA ARG A 348 -26.39 18.77 20.41
C ARG A 348 -25.01 18.99 19.79
#